data_AF-A0A3D0USF3-F1
#
_entry.id   AF-A0A3D0USF3-F1
#
_cell.length_a   1.000
_cell.length_b   1.000
_cell.length_c   1.000
_cell.angle_alpha   90.00
_cell.angle_beta   90.00
_cell.angle_gamma   90.00
#
_symmetry.space_group_name_H-M   'P 1'
#
loop_
_entity.id
_entity.type
_entity.pdbx_description
1 polymer ?
#
loop_
_entity_poly.entity_id
_entity_poly.type
_entity_poly.pdbx_seq_one_letter_code
_entity_poly.pdbx_strand_id
1 'polypeptide(L)'
;MPNHFHAIFWLSAGDPAGDPVSENNDSPPYSTDNTRVEITSAEDVVQVFKAAMTDRAQRLYDMPDAPFWQPSFHAHRVHQKKALPSLRNYIQNNPAGWSQDSLNPAVGDPSCAIIPPSISG
;
A
#
# COMPACT_ATOMS: atom_id res chain seq x y z
N MET A 1 -3.26 -4.40 -10.44
CA MET A 1 -3.33 -5.59 -11.30
C MET A 1 -4.00 -6.70 -10.50
N PRO A 2 -4.41 -7.83 -11.10
CA PRO A 2 -5.18 -8.85 -10.37
C PRO A 2 -4.49 -9.42 -9.12
N ASN A 3 -3.16 -9.48 -9.06
CA ASN A 3 -2.41 -10.07 -7.94
C ASN A 3 -1.54 -9.10 -7.14
N HIS A 4 -1.42 -7.84 -7.55
CA HIS A 4 -0.64 -6.82 -6.84
C HIS A 4 -1.12 -5.41 -7.18
N PHE A 5 -0.72 -4.43 -6.36
CA PHE A 5 -1.07 -3.03 -6.54
C PHE A 5 0.14 -2.13 -6.35
N HIS A 6 0.04 -0.90 -6.88
CA HIS A 6 1.01 0.17 -6.68
C HIS A 6 0.28 1.38 -6.09
N ALA A 7 0.90 2.04 -5.12
CA ALA A 7 0.34 3.22 -4.47
C ALA A 7 1.41 4.29 -4.28
N ILE A 8 0.97 5.55 -4.27
CA ILE A 8 1.77 6.70 -3.86
C ILE A 8 1.06 7.30 -2.64
N PHE A 9 1.80 7.54 -1.58
CA PHE A 9 1.29 8.16 -0.37
C PHE A 9 2.27 9.21 0.16
N TRP A 10 1.75 10.13 0.95
CA TRP A 10 2.54 11.14 1.66
C TRP A 10 2.54 10.82 3.15
N LEU A 11 3.72 10.83 3.75
CA LEU A 11 3.86 10.86 5.20
C LEU A 11 3.95 12.33 5.62
N SER A 12 3.03 12.76 6.46
CA SER A 12 3.06 14.08 7.09
C SER A 12 3.45 13.87 8.54
N ALA A 13 4.49 14.57 9.01
CA ALA A 13 4.71 14.69 10.44
C ALA A 13 3.45 15.35 11.02
N GLY A 14 2.80 14.70 12.00
CA GLY A 14 1.66 15.33 12.68
C GLY A 14 2.10 16.67 13.26
N ASP A 15 1.25 17.69 13.15
CA ASP A 15 1.50 18.95 13.83
C ASP A 15 1.59 18.68 15.34
N PRO A 16 2.68 19.06 16.03
CA PRO A 16 2.79 18.89 17.49
C PRO A 16 1.78 19.78 18.24
N ALA A 17 1.22 20.79 17.57
CA ALA A 17 0.07 21.53 18.04
C ALA A 17 -1.20 20.76 17.65
N GLY A 18 -1.63 19.83 18.51
CA GLY A 18 -2.86 19.09 18.29
C GLY A 18 -4.04 20.04 18.11
N ASP A 19 -4.55 20.16 16.88
CA ASP A 19 -5.91 20.63 16.68
C ASP A 19 -6.85 19.64 17.39
N PRO A 20 -7.71 20.10 18.32
CA PRO A 20 -8.68 19.22 18.95
C PRO A 20 -9.60 18.70 17.85
N VAL A 21 -9.46 17.41 17.56
CA VAL A 21 -10.30 16.69 16.60
C VAL A 21 -11.75 16.90 17.04
N SER A 22 -12.51 17.64 16.23
CA SER A 22 -13.95 17.80 16.39
C SER A 22 -14.58 16.40 16.40
N GLU A 23 -15.11 16.02 17.56
CA GLU A 23 -15.92 14.82 17.79
C GLU A 23 -17.20 14.88 16.94
N ASN A 24 -17.11 14.51 15.66
CA ASN A 24 -18.29 14.13 14.90
C ASN A 24 -18.30 12.60 14.78
N ASN A 25 -19.05 12.02 15.71
CA ASN A 25 -19.29 10.60 15.94
C ASN A 25 -19.97 9.91 14.73
N ASP A 26 -19.18 9.35 13.81
CA ASP A 26 -19.66 8.35 12.84
C ASP A 26 -18.59 7.35 12.37
N SER A 27 -17.46 7.23 13.08
CA SER A 27 -16.45 6.21 12.81
C SER A 27 -16.54 5.06 13.83
N PRO A 28 -16.36 3.79 13.42
CA PRO A 28 -16.48 2.64 14.31
C PRO A 28 -15.47 2.72 15.47
N PRO A 29 -15.77 2.11 16.63
CA PRO A 29 -15.02 2.33 17.85
C PRO A 29 -13.70 1.58 17.78
N TYR A 30 -12.65 2.26 17.34
CA TYR A 30 -11.29 1.88 17.71
C TYR A 30 -10.73 2.99 18.59
N SER A 31 -11.13 2.97 19.86
CA SER A 31 -10.43 3.70 20.91
C SER A 31 -10.42 2.85 22.17
N THR A 32 -9.29 2.21 22.40
CA THR A 32 -8.78 1.88 23.73
C THR A 32 -7.31 2.24 23.73
N ASP A 33 -6.98 3.30 24.47
CA ASP A 33 -5.77 3.50 25.25
C ASP A 33 -4.41 3.21 24.59
N ASN A 34 -3.62 4.27 24.43
CA ASN A 34 -2.15 4.28 24.22
C ASN A 34 -1.55 3.47 23.04
N THR A 35 -2.36 3.00 22.10
CA THR A 35 -1.89 2.21 20.93
C THR A 35 -2.06 2.95 19.61
N ARG A 36 -1.89 4.27 19.61
CA ARG A 36 -1.77 5.01 18.36
C ARG A 36 -0.46 4.55 17.73
N VAL A 37 -0.54 3.66 16.74
CA VAL A 37 0.63 3.27 15.93
C VAL A 37 1.09 4.56 15.25
N GLU A 38 2.23 5.08 15.71
CA GLU A 38 2.86 6.21 15.04
C GLU A 38 3.35 5.72 13.69
N ILE A 39 2.74 6.24 12.63
CA ILE A 39 3.15 5.93 11.26
C ILE A 39 4.30 6.87 10.91
N THR A 40 5.52 6.34 10.97
CA THR A 40 6.74 7.13 10.73
C THR A 40 7.46 6.72 9.45
N SER A 41 7.14 5.54 8.93
CA SER A 41 7.84 4.89 7.82
C SER A 41 6.89 4.28 6.79
N ALA A 42 7.44 3.85 5.65
CA ALA A 42 6.67 3.14 4.63
C ALA A 42 6.28 1.74 5.11
N GLU A 43 7.16 1.13 5.91
CA GLU A 43 6.98 -0.16 6.56
C GLU A 43 5.74 -0.14 7.47
N ASP A 44 5.58 0.91 8.29
CA ASP A 44 4.43 1.09 9.18
C ASP A 44 3.11 1.20 8.38
N VAL A 45 3.13 2.01 7.31
CA VAL A 45 1.97 2.15 6.41
C VAL A 45 1.59 0.80 5.82
N VAL A 46 2.56 0.04 5.31
CA VAL A 46 2.30 -1.26 4.69
C VAL A 46 1.79 -2.27 5.71
N GLN A 47 2.33 -2.27 6.93
CA GLN A 47 1.88 -3.14 8.02
C GLN A 47 0.41 -2.88 8.36
N VAL A 48 0.06 -1.63 8.66
CA VAL A 48 -1.32 -1.24 9.01
C VAL A 48 -2.27 -1.51 7.84
N PHE A 49 -1.86 -1.18 6.61
CA PHE A 49 -2.66 -1.41 5.42
C PHE A 49 -2.95 -2.90 5.19
N LYS A 50 -1.91 -3.76 5.21
CA LYS A 50 -2.08 -5.21 5.03
C LYS A 50 -2.99 -5.78 6.10
N ALA A 51 -2.82 -5.39 7.36
CA ALA A 51 -3.65 -5.86 8.47
C ALA A 51 -5.14 -5.45 8.32
N ALA A 52 -5.40 -4.15 8.07
CA ALA A 52 -6.75 -3.63 7.93
C ALA A 52 -7.50 -4.24 6.74
N MET A 53 -6.81 -4.41 5.61
CA MET A 53 -7.40 -5.01 4.42
C MET A 53 -7.64 -6.52 4.57
N THR A 54 -6.75 -7.24 5.27
CA THR A 54 -6.97 -8.66 5.60
C THR A 54 -8.21 -8.82 6.47
N ASP A 55 -8.31 -8.07 7.59
CA ASP A 55 -9.48 -8.15 8.48
C ASP A 55 -10.79 -7.84 7.71
N ARG A 56 -10.79 -6.79 6.90
CA ARG A 56 -11.96 -6.44 6.07
C ARG A 56 -12.31 -7.53 5.07
N ALA A 57 -11.34 -8.08 4.36
CA ALA A 57 -11.57 -9.12 3.37
C ALA A 57 -12.07 -10.42 4.01
N GLN A 58 -11.47 -10.84 5.13
CA GLN A 58 -11.89 -12.03 5.88
C GLN A 58 -13.35 -11.92 6.31
N ARG A 59 -13.77 -10.75 6.83
CA ARG A 59 -15.16 -10.50 7.22
C ARG A 59 -16.14 -10.47 6.04
N LEU A 60 -15.71 -9.95 4.89
CA LEU A 60 -16.58 -9.81 3.71
C LEU A 60 -16.76 -11.12 2.94
N TYR A 61 -15.73 -11.97 2.93
CA TYR A 61 -15.69 -13.16 2.08
C TYR A 61 -15.67 -14.49 2.83
N ASP A 62 -15.79 -14.47 4.17
CA ASP A 62 -15.78 -15.67 5.04
C ASP A 62 -14.59 -16.59 4.76
N MET A 63 -13.40 -16.00 4.62
CA MET A 63 -12.13 -16.69 4.32
C MET A 63 -11.17 -16.61 5.52
N PRO A 64 -11.40 -17.36 6.61
CA PRO A 64 -10.44 -17.40 7.73
C PRO A 64 -9.10 -17.97 7.25
N ASP A 65 -8.01 -17.36 7.72
CA ASP A 65 -6.62 -17.85 7.55
C ASP A 65 -6.07 -17.97 6.11
N ALA A 66 -6.76 -17.41 5.11
CA ALA A 66 -6.24 -17.38 3.75
C ALA A 66 -4.99 -16.47 3.64
N PRO A 67 -3.88 -16.89 3.00
CA PRO A 67 -2.73 -16.03 2.77
C PRO A 67 -3.07 -14.96 1.72
N PHE A 68 -3.39 -13.75 2.16
CA PHE A 68 -3.80 -12.64 1.28
C PHE A 68 -2.63 -11.89 0.63
N TRP A 69 -1.48 -11.82 1.30
CA TRP A 69 -0.36 -10.97 0.88
C TRP A 69 0.91 -11.78 0.63
N GLN A 70 1.69 -11.36 -0.36
CA GLN A 70 3.11 -11.73 -0.43
C GLN A 70 3.86 -11.14 0.78
N PRO A 71 4.89 -11.83 1.32
CA PRO A 71 5.59 -11.40 2.53
C PRO A 71 6.41 -10.13 2.29
N SER A 72 7.00 -9.99 1.11
CA SER A 72 7.78 -8.80 0.72
C SER A 72 6.87 -7.67 0.22
N PHE A 73 7.44 -6.47 0.18
CA PHE A 73 6.90 -5.32 -0.52
C PHE A 73 8.08 -4.47 -1.03
N HIS A 74 7.83 -3.63 -2.03
CA HIS A 74 8.82 -2.69 -2.53
C HIS A 74 8.35 -1.27 -2.23
N ALA A 75 9.16 -0.51 -1.52
CA ALA A 75 8.93 0.91 -1.25
C ALA A 75 10.09 1.74 -1.80
N HIS A 76 9.75 2.91 -2.36
CA HIS A 76 10.72 3.87 -2.87
C HIS A 76 10.35 5.28 -2.41
N ARG A 77 11.31 5.98 -1.80
CA ARG A 77 11.14 7.37 -1.38
C ARG A 77 11.29 8.30 -2.58
N VAL A 78 10.23 9.02 -2.92
CA VAL A 78 10.21 9.94 -4.07
C VAL A 78 10.83 11.28 -3.68
N HIS A 79 12.11 11.48 -4.02
CA HIS A 79 12.85 12.70 -3.66
C HIS A 79 12.66 13.87 -4.64
N GLN A 80 12.36 13.59 -5.92
CA GLN A 80 12.33 14.60 -6.97
C GLN A 80 10.91 14.89 -7.45
N LYS A 81 10.53 16.17 -7.54
CA LYS A 81 9.23 16.59 -8.12
C LYS A 81 9.02 16.06 -9.54
N LYS A 82 10.09 15.85 -10.32
CA LYS A 82 10.04 15.29 -11.67
C LYS A 82 9.67 13.80 -11.71
N ALA A 83 9.87 13.05 -10.63
CA ALA A 83 9.56 11.63 -10.58
C ALA A 83 8.07 11.34 -10.34
N LEU A 84 7.33 12.27 -9.69
CA LEU A 84 5.91 12.09 -9.41
C LEU A 84 5.03 11.94 -10.66
N PRO A 85 5.16 12.78 -11.71
CA PRO A 85 4.41 12.58 -12.96
C PRO A 85 4.68 11.22 -13.60
N SER A 86 5.95 10.79 -13.64
CA SER A 86 6.33 9.50 -14.21
C SER A 86 5.73 8.32 -13.42
N LEU A 87 5.77 8.38 -12.09
CA LEU A 87 5.15 7.37 -11.22
C LEU A 87 3.63 7.32 -11.39
N ARG A 88 2.96 8.47 -11.46
CA ARG A 88 1.51 8.53 -11.73
C ARG A 88 1.18 7.92 -13.08
N ASN A 89 1.94 8.27 -14.12
CA ASN A 89 1.78 7.71 -15.45
C ASN A 89 2.02 6.19 -15.46
N TYR A 90 3.04 5.71 -14.74
CA TYR A 90 3.29 4.28 -14.59
C TYR A 90 2.10 3.55 -13.94
N ILE A 91 1.61 4.05 -12.79
CA ILE A 91 0.48 3.42 -12.08
C ILE A 91 -0.78 3.38 -12.96
N GLN A 92 -1.08 4.47 -13.67
CA GLN A 92 -2.25 4.55 -14.55
C GLN A 92 -2.17 3.58 -15.74
N ASN A 93 -0.98 3.42 -16.33
CA ASN A 93 -0.82 2.61 -17.53
C ASN A 93 -0.45 1.14 -17.26
N ASN A 94 0.03 0.81 -16.06
CA ASN A 94 0.45 -0.56 -15.75
C ASN A 94 -0.65 -1.62 -16.00
N PRO A 95 -1.94 -1.40 -15.64
CA PRO A 95 -2.99 -2.37 -15.94
C PRO A 95 -3.09 -2.77 -17.42
N ALA A 96 -2.81 -1.85 -18.36
CA ALA A 96 -2.79 -2.14 -19.78
C ALA A 96 -1.61 -3.03 -20.20
N GLY A 97 -0.49 -2.97 -19.47
CA GLY A 97 0.70 -3.80 -19.65
C GLY A 97 0.63 -5.17 -18.99
N TRP A 98 -0.44 -5.50 -18.25
CA TRP A 98 -0.54 -6.72 -17.44
C TRP A 98 -0.28 -8.02 -18.21
N SER A 99 -0.69 -8.08 -19.48
CA SER A 99 -0.48 -9.27 -20.33
C SER A 99 1.00 -9.58 -20.61
N GLN A 100 1.92 -8.66 -20.33
CA GLN A 100 3.36 -8.79 -20.53
C GLN A 100 4.14 -8.72 -19.20
N ASP A 101 3.43 -8.63 -18.07
CA ASP A 101 4.02 -8.48 -16.75
C ASP A 101 4.62 -9.81 -16.27
N SER A 102 5.84 -9.80 -15.71
CA SER A 102 6.50 -11.01 -15.21
C SER A 102 5.81 -11.63 -14.00
N LEU A 103 5.04 -10.84 -13.24
CA LEU A 103 4.20 -11.33 -12.15
C LEU A 103 2.87 -11.91 -12.65
N ASN A 104 2.58 -11.86 -13.95
CA ASN A 104 1.40 -12.49 -14.51
C ASN A 104 1.59 -14.02 -14.53
N PRO A 105 0.76 -14.80 -13.81
CA PRO A 105 0.87 -16.25 -13.77
C PRO A 105 0.68 -16.92 -15.14
N ALA A 106 0.07 -16.23 -16.11
CA ALA A 106 -0.09 -16.72 -17.48
C ALA A 106 1.16 -16.50 -18.36
N VAL A 107 2.16 -15.74 -17.89
CA VAL A 107 3.34 -15.31 -18.67
C VAL A 107 4.65 -15.71 -17.98
N GLY A 108 4.74 -15.56 -16.65
CA GLY A 108 5.98 -15.72 -15.89
C GLY A 108 6.10 -17.06 -15.14
N ASP A 109 7.34 -17.53 -15.03
CA ASP A 109 7.78 -18.59 -14.09
C ASP A 109 7.43 -18.17 -12.64
N PRO A 110 6.80 -19.03 -11.82
CA PRO A 110 6.35 -18.71 -10.46
C PRO A 110 7.46 -18.27 -9.48
N SER A 111 8.74 -18.35 -9.86
CA SER A 111 9.89 -18.05 -9.01
C SER A 111 10.42 -16.60 -9.08
N CYS A 112 10.01 -15.78 -10.06
CA CYS A 112 10.75 -14.56 -10.39
C CYS A 112 9.88 -13.32 -10.58
N ALA A 113 9.89 -12.40 -9.60
CA ALA A 113 9.81 -10.95 -9.88
C ALA A 113 9.87 -10.09 -8.61
N ILE A 114 10.98 -9.37 -8.41
CA ILE A 114 11.01 -8.10 -7.67
C ILE A 114 12.02 -7.17 -8.35
N ILE A 115 11.67 -6.54 -9.47
CA ILE A 115 12.36 -5.31 -9.93
C ILE A 115 11.34 -4.42 -10.66
N PRO A 116 10.86 -3.30 -10.09
CA PRO A 116 10.17 -2.28 -10.88
C PRO A 116 11.16 -1.62 -11.87
N PRO A 117 10.69 -1.04 -12.99
CA PRO A 117 11.58 -0.39 -13.94
C PRO A 117 12.41 0.69 -13.24
N SER A 118 13.74 0.58 -13.37
CA SER A 118 14.69 1.59 -12.89
C SER A 118 14.27 2.95 -13.43
N ILE A 119 13.82 3.84 -12.53
CA ILE A 119 13.58 5.24 -12.89
C ILE A 119 14.97 5.86 -13.08
N SER A 120 15.47 5.81 -14.30
CA SER A 120 16.64 6.57 -14.73
C SER A 120 16.32 8.05 -14.54
N GLY A 121 17.18 8.73 -13.76
CA GLY A 121 17.22 10.19 -13.64
C GLY A 121 17.75 10.87 -14.90
#